data_AF-A0A8T4UE57-F1
#
_entry.id   AF-A0A8T4UE57-F1
#
_cell.length_a   1.000
_cell.length_b   1.000
_cell.length_c   1.000
_cell.angle_alpha   90.00
_cell.angle_beta   90.00
_cell.angle_gamma   90.00
#
_symmetry.space_group_name_H-M   'P 1'
#
loop_
_entity.id
_entity.type
_entity.pdbx_description
1 polymer ?
#
loop_
_entity_poly.entity_id
_entity_poly.type
_entity_poly.pdbx_seq_one_letter_code
_entity_poly.pdbx_strand_id
1 'polypeptide(L)' 'MVKQVKITKEMSIEDILNKCPDAAEVMFSGGLHCVGCHVAASESLEDGAKAHGLSDKQIADMVKEINKLSNK' A
#
# COMPACT_ATOMS: atom_id res chain seq x y z
N MET A 1 7.36 22.49 -7.78
CA MET A 1 6.15 21.72 -8.16
C MET A 1 6.34 20.28 -7.70
N VAL A 2 5.98 19.98 -6.45
CA VAL A 2 6.02 18.61 -5.91
C VAL A 2 4.81 17.90 -6.51
N LYS A 3 5.03 16.94 -7.42
CA LYS A 3 3.95 16.13 -7.97
C LYS A 3 3.33 15.37 -6.81
N GLN A 4 2.09 15.69 -6.42
CA GLN A 4 1.33 14.86 -5.49
C GLN A 4 1.17 13.48 -6.13
N VAL A 5 1.90 12.49 -5.62
CA VAL A 5 1.77 11.12 -6.07
C VAL A 5 0.60 10.53 -5.29
N LYS A 6 -0.58 10.58 -5.90
CA LYS A 6 -1.79 9.97 -5.35
C LYS A 6 -1.68 8.46 -5.44
N ILE A 7 -1.55 7.80 -4.30
CA ILE A 7 -1.52 6.35 -4.20
C ILE A 7 -2.97 5.82 -4.28
N THR A 8 -3.18 4.77 -5.06
CA THR A 8 -4.47 4.06 -5.18
C THR A 8 -4.31 2.58 -4.86
N LYS A 9 -5.41 1.91 -4.49
CA LYS A 9 -5.42 0.48 -4.16
C LYS A 9 -5.14 -0.45 -5.36
N GLU A 10 -5.30 0.07 -6.58
CA GLU A 10 -5.03 -0.64 -7.83
C GLU A 10 -3.54 -0.65 -8.19
N MET A 11 -2.73 0.19 -7.53
CA MET A 11 -1.29 0.22 -7.75
C MET A 11 -0.64 -1.04 -7.17
N SER A 12 0.43 -1.49 -7.83
CA SER A 12 1.26 -2.57 -7.33
C SER A 12 1.91 -2.18 -6.00
N ILE A 13 2.09 -3.15 -5.11
CA ILE A 13 2.77 -2.91 -3.83
C ILE A 13 4.19 -2.38 -4.08
N GLU A 14 4.91 -2.92 -5.07
CA GLU A 14 6.22 -2.43 -5.49
C GLU A 14 6.21 -0.95 -5.91
N ASP A 15 5.27 -0.54 -6.78
CA ASP A 15 5.16 0.86 -7.21
C ASP A 15 4.92 1.79 -6.03
N ILE A 16 4.05 1.39 -5.10
CA ILE A 16 3.74 2.17 -3.91
C ILE A 16 5.00 2.33 -3.05
N LEU A 17 5.73 1.25 -2.79
CA LEU A 17 6.97 1.29 -1.99
C LEU A 17 8.08 2.09 -2.66
N ASN A 18 8.22 2.00 -3.99
CA ASN A 18 9.17 2.81 -4.75
C ASN A 18 8.87 4.32 -4.67
N LYS A 19 7.59 4.68 -4.52
CA LYS A 19 7.14 6.08 -4.38
C LYS A 19 7.17 6.56 -2.92
N CYS A 20 6.82 5.68 -1.99
CA CYS A 20 6.69 5.94 -0.57
C CYS A 20 7.20 4.73 0.21
N PRO A 21 8.50 4.67 0.54
CA PRO A 21 9.09 3.56 1.29
C PRO A 21 8.42 3.36 2.67
N ASP A 22 7.98 4.45 3.28
CA ASP A 22 7.27 4.46 4.57
C ASP A 22 5.90 3.76 4.50
N ALA A 23 5.35 3.55 3.30
CA ALA A 23 4.13 2.76 3.11
C ALA A 23 4.30 1.32 3.59
N ALA A 24 5.53 0.78 3.62
CA ALA A 24 5.81 -0.55 4.14
C ALA A 24 5.32 -0.72 5.58
N GLU A 25 5.54 0.27 6.45
CA GLU A 25 5.13 0.23 7.85
C GLU A 25 3.61 0.28 8.01
N VAL A 26 2.94 1.08 7.16
CA VAL A 26 1.47 1.17 7.13
C VAL A 26 0.86 -0.15 6.67
N MET A 27 1.39 -0.74 5.60
CA MET A 27 0.92 -2.03 5.08
C MET A 27 1.15 -3.14 6.12
N PHE A 28 2.33 -3.16 6.75
CA PHE A 28 2.65 -4.11 7.82
C PHE A 28 1.68 -3.99 9.00
N SER A 29 1.46 -2.77 9.50
CA SER A 29 0.51 -2.48 10.58
C SER A 29 -0.94 -2.79 10.19
N GLY A 30 -1.25 -2.70 8.90
CA GLY A 30 -2.55 -3.03 8.32
C GLY A 30 -2.78 -4.51 8.05
N GLY A 31 -1.84 -5.39 8.39
CA GLY A 31 -1.99 -6.85 8.28
C GLY A 31 -1.32 -7.48 7.06
N LEU A 32 -0.67 -6.69 6.20
CA LEU A 32 0.15 -7.20 5.09
C LEU A 32 1.58 -7.45 5.60
N HIS A 33 1.78 -8.52 6.37
CA HIS A 33 3.13 -8.88 6.84
C HIS A 33 4.06 -9.38 5.72
N CYS A 34 3.50 -9.73 4.55
CA CYS A 34 4.23 -10.27 3.40
C CYS A 34 4.79 -9.20 2.45
N VAL A 35 4.74 -7.91 2.81
CA VAL A 35 5.14 -6.77 1.93
C VAL A 35 6.61 -6.85 1.48
N GLY A 36 7.46 -7.61 2.19
CA GLY A 36 8.85 -7.89 1.79
C GLY A 36 9.06 -9.18 0.99
N CYS A 37 8.01 -9.92 0.65
CA CYS A 37 8.11 -11.18 -0.08
C CYS A 37 7.97 -10.90 -1.59
N HIS A 38 8.90 -11.42 -2.40
CA HIS A 38 8.98 -11.18 -3.86
C HIS A 38 7.66 -11.44 -4.62
N VAL A 39 6.79 -12.30 -4.09
CA VAL A 39 5.48 -12.60 -4.67
C VAL A 39 4.48 -11.44 -4.51
N ALA A 40 4.44 -10.82 -3.31
CA ALA A 40 3.49 -9.77 -2.98
C ALA A 40 3.82 -8.43 -3.68
N ALA A 41 5.09 -8.22 -4.05
CA ALA A 41 5.54 -6.99 -4.72
C ALA A 41 4.85 -6.79 -6.09
N SER A 42 4.55 -7.89 -6.79
CA SER A 42 3.94 -7.89 -8.13
C SER A 42 2.42 -7.72 -8.11
N GLU A 43 1.79 -7.89 -6.94
CA GLU A 43 0.33 -7.83 -6.80
C GLU A 43 -0.15 -6.40 -6.53
N SER A 44 -1.41 -6.12 -6.88
CA SER A 44 -2.06 -4.87 -6.47
C SER A 44 -2.26 -4.84 -4.96
N LEU A 45 -2.25 -3.65 -4.37
CA LEU A 45 -2.50 -3.50 -2.94
C LEU A 45 -3.87 -4.10 -2.54
N GLU A 46 -4.88 -3.92 -3.40
CA GLU A 46 -6.21 -4.48 -3.19
C GLU A 46 -6.21 -6.01 -3.20
N ASP A 47 -5.61 -6.64 -4.20
CA ASP A 47 -5.60 -8.09 -4.34
C ASP A 47 -4.79 -8.74 -3.22
N GLY A 48 -3.60 -8.20 -2.93
CA GLY A 48 -2.77 -8.68 -1.83
C GLY A 48 -3.49 -8.54 -0.49
N ALA A 49 -4.20 -7.42 -0.26
CA ALA A 49 -4.95 -7.25 0.96
C ALA A 49 -6.15 -8.19 1.06
N LYS A 50 -6.90 -8.38 -0.03
CA LYS A 50 -8.04 -9.31 -0.09
C LYS A 50 -7.63 -10.77 0.07
N ALA A 51 -6.48 -11.17 -0.48
CA ALA A 51 -5.92 -12.51 -0.29
C ALA A 51 -5.62 -12.83 1.19
N HIS A 52 -5.37 -11.79 1.98
CA HIS A 52 -5.17 -11.86 3.42
C HIS A 52 -6.44 -11.59 4.25
N GLY A 53 -7.62 -11.50 3.60
CA GLY A 53 -8.91 -11.35 4.28
C GLY A 53 -9.21 -9.93 4.78
N LEU A 54 -8.50 -8.92 4.28
CA LEU A 54 -8.77 -7.52 4.59
C LEU A 54 -10.02 -7.02 3.85
N SER A 55 -10.85 -6.26 4.54
CA SER A 55 -12.04 -5.64 3.97
C SER A 55 -11.70 -4.41 3.12
N ASP A 56 -12.57 -4.07 2.16
CA ASP A 56 -12.42 -2.85 1.34
C ASP A 56 -12.27 -1.58 2.21
N LYS A 57 -12.88 -1.56 3.40
CA LYS A 57 -12.72 -0.47 4.36
C LYS A 57 -11.29 -0.38 4.88
N GLN A 58 -10.70 -1.49 5.30
CA GLN A 58 -9.31 -1.53 5.78
C GLN A 58 -8.32 -1.12 4.69
N ILE A 59 -8.56 -1.57 3.45
CA ILE A 59 -7.75 -1.18 2.28
C ILE A 59 -7.86 0.32 2.03
N ALA A 60 -9.07 0.88 2.09
CA ALA A 60 -9.28 2.32 1.91
C ALA A 60 -8.62 3.16 3.01
N ASP A 61 -8.69 2.72 4.26
CA ASP A 61 -7.99 3.38 5.38
C ASP A 61 -6.46 3.29 5.21
N MET A 62 -5.92 2.14 4.79
CA MET A 62 -4.50 1.97 4.48
C MET A 62 -4.02 2.95 3.39
N VAL A 63 -4.76 3.03 2.28
CA VAL A 63 -4.44 3.97 1.19
C VAL A 63 -4.49 5.42 1.66
N LYS A 64 -5.43 5.77 2.53
CA LYS A 64 -5.49 7.13 3.12
C LYS A 64 -4.26 7.43 3.95
N GLU A 65 -3.84 6.50 4.82
CA GLU A 65 -2.64 6.68 5.65
C GLU A 65 -1.39 6.80 4.79
N ILE A 66 -1.22 5.96 3.77
CA ILE A 66 -0.10 6.06 2.81
C ILE A 66 -0.11 7.42 2.09
N ASN A 67 -1.27 7.90 1.64
CA ASN A 67 -1.36 9.21 1.01
C ASN A 67 -1.02 10.36 1.97
N LYS A 68 -1.29 10.24 3.28
CA LYS A 68 -0.86 11.25 4.27
C LYS A 68 0.67 11.29 4.39
N LEU A 69 1.34 10.14 4.32
CA LEU A 69 2.81 10.05 4.36
C LEU A 69 3.45 10.59 3.07
N SER A 70 2.88 10.26 1.91
CA SER A 70 3.36 10.72 0.59
C SER A 70 3.29 12.24 0.38
N ASN A 71 2.41 12.94 1.12
CA ASN A 71 2.24 14.40 1.03
C ASN A 71 3.03 15.18 2.11
N LYS A 72 3.92 14.51 2.85
CA LYS A 72 4.76 15.12 3.87
C LYS A 72 6.13 15.50 3.31
#